data_AF-A0AAX0BAX9-F1
#
_entry.id   AF-A0AAX0BAX9-F1
#
_cell.length_a   1.000
_cell.length_b   1.000
_cell.length_c   1.000
_cell.angle_alpha   90.00
_cell.angle_beta   90.00
_cell.angle_gamma   90.00
#
_symmetry.space_group_name_H-M   'P 1'
#
loop_
_entity.id
_entity.type
_entity.pdbx_description
1 polymer ?
#
loop_
_entity_poly.entity_id
_entity_poly.type
_entity_poly.pdbx_seq_one_letter_code
_entity_poly.pdbx_strand_id
1 'polypeptide(L)'
;MNEEVIAEYHIKAIKKENLEKYKKAGVWALWAENKHGKRVCLEVAQTTNIYKEINSALYILSNEDDLRCKQCTETYDSRQRCKEYSVKFNIHKCKSCEYVSNLRIKSWKRNPRYIDKYQDMILNYQKFEFVSVDISPEMENKISRCETEKKYAQTKQALYWCG
;
A
#
# COMPACT_ATOMS: atom_id res chain seq x y z
N MET A 1 -8.35 11.86 14.97
CA MET A 1 -7.23 11.40 14.13
C MET A 1 -6.96 12.51 13.15
N ASN A 2 -5.80 13.16 13.26
CA ASN A 2 -5.37 14.21 12.35
C ASN A 2 -4.40 13.58 11.36
N GLU A 3 -4.75 13.57 10.08
CA GLU A 3 -3.89 13.03 9.01
C GLU A 3 -2.73 14.00 8.76
N GLU A 4 -1.53 13.45 8.56
CA GLU A 4 -0.36 14.22 8.14
C GLU A 4 0.27 13.55 6.92
N VAL A 5 0.51 14.32 5.85
CA VAL A 5 1.17 13.80 4.65
C VAL A 5 2.64 13.47 4.95
N ILE A 6 3.02 12.22 4.75
CA ILE A 6 4.36 11.69 4.96
C ILE A 6 5.19 11.84 3.68
N ALA A 7 4.63 11.43 2.55
CA ALA A 7 5.26 11.42 1.23
C ALA A 7 4.20 11.36 0.12
N GLU A 8 4.56 11.83 -1.06
CA GLU A 8 3.74 11.75 -2.28
C GLU A 8 4.44 10.83 -3.28
N TYR A 9 3.71 10.11 -4.13
CA TYR A 9 4.33 9.12 -5.02
C TYR A 9 5.39 9.70 -5.97
N HIS A 10 5.19 10.91 -6.48
CA HIS A 10 6.20 11.56 -7.32
C HIS A 10 7.51 11.87 -6.55
N ILE A 11 7.46 11.81 -5.22
CA ILE A 11 8.63 11.88 -4.34
C ILE A 11 9.10 10.45 -4.07
N LYS A 12 10.18 10.03 -4.74
CA LYS A 12 10.72 8.67 -4.69
C LYS A 12 11.28 8.24 -3.31
N ALA A 13 11.27 9.12 -2.31
CA ALA A 13 11.74 8.85 -0.96
C ALA A 13 11.06 9.78 0.05
N ILE A 14 10.93 9.33 1.30
CA ILE A 14 10.50 10.19 2.41
C ILE A 14 11.56 11.27 2.64
N LYS A 15 11.13 12.51 2.88
CA LYS A 15 12.04 13.63 3.17
C LYS A 15 12.88 13.36 4.43
N LYS A 16 14.13 13.82 4.45
CA LYS A 16 15.10 13.49 5.51
C LYS A 16 14.67 14.00 6.88
N GLU A 17 13.97 15.13 6.95
CA GLU A 17 13.41 15.67 8.19
C GLU A 17 12.32 14.77 8.80
N ASN A 18 11.64 13.97 7.99
CA ASN A 18 10.58 13.06 8.41
C ASN A 18 11.11 11.67 8.82
N LEU A 19 12.40 11.43 8.61
CA LEU A 19 13.02 10.11 8.70
C LEU A 19 12.97 9.55 10.12
N GLU A 20 13.40 10.32 11.13
CA GLU A 20 13.35 9.91 12.53
C GLU A 20 11.92 9.87 13.09
N LYS A 21 11.07 10.80 12.65
CA LYS A 21 9.68 10.89 13.09
C LYS A 21 8.88 9.62 12.79
N TYR A 22 9.10 9.00 11.63
CA TYR A 22 8.34 7.82 11.17
C TYR A 22 9.10 6.50 11.28
N LYS A 23 10.29 6.47 11.89
CA LYS A 23 11.03 5.24 12.25
C LYS A 23 10.44 4.57 13.50
N LYS A 24 9.12 4.39 13.55
CA LYS A 24 8.40 3.87 14.72
C LYS A 24 7.14 3.11 14.33
N ALA A 25 6.52 2.47 15.31
CA ALA A 25 5.25 1.80 15.13
C ALA A 25 4.10 2.81 14.92
N GLY A 26 3.08 2.38 14.18
CA GLY A 26 1.92 3.20 13.88
C GLY A 26 1.05 2.66 12.76
N VAL A 27 0.08 3.47 12.39
CA VAL A 27 -0.86 3.23 11.29
C VAL A 27 -0.68 4.32 10.24
N TRP A 28 -0.64 3.92 8.98
CA TRP A 28 -0.56 4.82 7.83
C TRP A 28 -1.64 4.46 6.81
N ALA A 29 -1.94 5.39 5.92
CA ALA A 29 -2.88 5.19 4.83
C ALA A 29 -2.32 5.72 3.51
N LEU A 30 -2.74 5.11 2.40
CA LEU A 30 -2.52 5.62 1.05
C LEU A 30 -3.83 6.22 0.54
N TRP A 31 -3.76 7.50 0.21
CA TRP A 31 -4.83 8.22 -0.47
C TRP A 31 -4.44 8.50 -1.92
N ALA A 32 -5.44 8.65 -2.77
CA ALA A 32 -5.25 9.08 -4.16
C ALA A 32 -6.50 9.79 -4.68
N GLU A 33 -6.39 10.41 -5.83
CA GLU A 33 -7.49 10.96 -6.60
C GLU A 33 -7.96 9.93 -7.64
N ASN A 34 -9.27 9.67 -7.70
CA ASN A 34 -9.85 8.84 -8.75
C ASN A 34 -10.07 9.64 -10.06
N LYS A 35 -10.50 8.96 -11.12
CA LYS A 35 -10.82 9.58 -12.43
C LYS A 35 -11.86 10.72 -12.40
N HIS A 36 -12.60 10.87 -11.30
CA HIS A 36 -13.60 11.92 -11.10
C HIS A 36 -13.09 13.08 -10.24
N GLY A 37 -11.78 13.13 -9.94
CA GLY A 37 -11.22 14.18 -9.09
C GLY A 37 -11.50 13.99 -7.59
N LYS A 38 -12.06 12.85 -7.18
CA LYS A 38 -12.39 12.59 -5.77
C LYS A 38 -11.22 11.93 -5.05
N ARG A 39 -10.84 12.49 -3.90
CA ARG A 39 -9.88 11.88 -2.97
C ARG A 39 -10.49 10.64 -2.32
N VAL A 40 -9.85 9.49 -2.47
CA VAL A 40 -10.30 8.17 -2.01
C VAL A 40 -9.20 7.46 -1.23
N CYS A 41 -9.58 6.69 -0.21
CA CYS A 41 -8.66 5.90 0.59
C CYS A 41 -8.41 4.56 -0.11
N LEU A 42 -7.16 4.33 -0.52
CA LEU A 42 -6.77 3.12 -1.22
C LEU A 42 -6.35 2.02 -0.24
N GLU A 43 -5.44 2.32 0.67
CA GLU A 43 -4.87 1.33 1.59
C GLU A 43 -4.74 1.91 2.99
N VAL A 44 -4.83 1.04 3.99
CA VAL A 44 -4.52 1.33 5.39
C VAL A 44 -3.75 0.14 5.94
N ALA A 45 -2.64 0.38 6.62
CA ALA A 45 -1.83 -0.69 7.21
C ALA A 45 -1.21 -0.25 8.54
N GLN A 46 -1.14 -1.18 9.48
CA GLN A 46 -0.31 -1.05 10.68
C GLN A 46 1.08 -1.64 10.48
N THR A 47 2.04 -1.09 11.22
CA THR A 47 3.42 -1.58 11.22
C THR A 47 4.17 -1.21 12.49
N THR A 48 5.29 -1.88 12.70
CA THR A 48 6.29 -1.50 13.71
C THR A 48 7.30 -0.48 13.18
N ASN A 49 7.28 -0.18 11.87
CA ASN A 49 8.17 0.80 11.26
C ASN A 49 7.53 1.41 10.00
N ILE A 50 6.90 2.59 10.16
CA ILE A 50 6.23 3.30 9.06
C ILE A 50 7.21 3.66 7.94
N TYR A 51 8.37 4.22 8.29
CA TYR A 51 9.39 4.64 7.34
C TYR A 51 9.81 3.50 6.40
N LYS A 52 10.11 2.33 6.95
CA LYS A 52 10.54 1.17 6.17
C LYS A 52 9.44 0.67 5.24
N GLU A 53 8.19 0.69 5.70
CA GLU A 53 7.07 0.21 4.92
C GLU A 53 6.74 1.13 3.75
N ILE A 54 6.63 2.44 4.00
CA ILE A 54 6.35 3.44 2.96
C ILE A 54 7.49 3.49 1.94
N ASN A 55 8.76 3.42 2.36
CA ASN A 55 9.87 3.36 1.38
C ASN A 55 9.79 2.15 0.46
N SER A 56 9.38 0.99 0.98
CA SER A 56 9.18 -0.18 0.13
C SER A 56 7.97 -0.01 -0.79
N ALA A 57 6.91 0.68 -0.37
CA ALA A 57 5.79 1.03 -1.24
C ALA A 57 6.21 2.01 -2.35
N LEU A 58 6.92 3.09 -1.99
CA LEU A 58 7.50 4.06 -2.93
C LEU A 58 8.44 3.39 -3.93
N TYR A 59 9.25 2.42 -3.47
CA TYR A 59 10.11 1.63 -4.37
C TYR A 59 9.28 0.87 -5.40
N ILE A 60 8.20 0.20 -5.00
CA ILE A 60 7.33 -0.53 -5.94
C ILE A 60 6.66 0.45 -6.90
N LEU A 61 6.08 1.53 -6.39
CA LEU A 61 5.40 2.50 -7.23
C LEU A 61 6.36 3.14 -8.25
N SER A 62 7.61 3.41 -7.86
CA SER A 62 8.60 4.13 -8.69
C SER A 62 9.34 3.27 -9.71
N ASN A 63 9.12 1.96 -9.72
CA ASN A 63 9.83 1.04 -10.60
C ASN A 63 8.84 0.28 -11.48
N GLU A 64 9.13 0.25 -12.77
CA GLU A 64 8.35 -0.57 -13.68
C GLU A 64 8.69 -2.06 -13.53
N ASP A 65 7.68 -2.88 -13.71
CA ASP A 65 7.84 -4.32 -13.80
C ASP A 65 8.23 -4.74 -15.22
N ASP A 66 8.80 -5.94 -15.34
CA ASP A 66 9.22 -6.50 -16.61
C ASP A 66 8.01 -6.77 -17.52
N LEU A 67 8.18 -6.61 -18.83
CA LEU A 67 7.13 -6.82 -19.82
C LEU A 67 6.52 -8.23 -19.73
N ARG A 68 7.33 -9.26 -19.48
CA ARG A 68 6.84 -10.65 -19.33
C ARG A 68 5.92 -10.78 -18.12
N CYS A 69 6.24 -10.11 -17.01
CA CYS A 69 5.38 -10.11 -15.83
C CYS A 69 4.12 -9.28 -16.06
N LYS A 70 4.20 -8.14 -16.76
CA LYS A 70 3.05 -7.32 -17.13
C LYS A 70 2.05 -8.06 -18.03
N GLN A 71 2.54 -8.98 -18.87
CA GLN A 71 1.74 -9.75 -19.82
C GLN A 71 1.33 -11.14 -19.31
N CYS A 72 1.61 -11.45 -18.04
CA CYS A 72 1.33 -12.77 -17.50
C CYS A 72 -0.18 -12.99 -17.34
N THR A 73 -0.69 -14.05 -17.96
CA THR A 73 -2.12 -14.42 -17.93
C THR A 73 -2.46 -15.34 -16.76
N GLU A 74 -1.46 -15.88 -16.06
CA GLU A 74 -1.65 -16.76 -14.91
C GLU A 74 -1.95 -15.95 -13.64
N THR A 75 -3.21 -15.53 -13.52
CA THR A 75 -3.68 -14.71 -12.40
C THR A 75 -4.78 -15.38 -11.58
N TYR A 76 -5.05 -14.83 -10.40
CA TYR A 76 -6.22 -15.13 -9.59
C TYR A 76 -6.76 -13.85 -8.97
N ASP A 77 -8.05 -13.87 -8.62
CA ASP A 77 -8.73 -12.73 -8.05
C ASP A 77 -8.26 -12.41 -6.62
N SER A 78 -8.05 -11.12 -6.33
CA SER A 78 -7.80 -10.65 -4.98
C SER A 78 -9.00 -10.90 -4.06
N ARG A 79 -8.70 -11.22 -2.79
CA ARG A 79 -9.72 -11.35 -1.75
C ARG A 79 -10.20 -9.97 -1.33
N GLN A 80 -11.50 -9.74 -1.41
CA GLN A 80 -12.15 -8.55 -0.88
C GLN A 80 -12.44 -8.73 0.61
N ARG A 81 -11.97 -7.79 1.43
CA ARG A 81 -12.26 -7.81 2.88
C ARG A 81 -13.66 -7.29 3.19
N CYS A 82 -14.19 -6.37 2.37
CA CYS A 82 -15.57 -5.94 2.39
C CYS A 82 -16.14 -5.83 0.97
N LYS A 83 -17.19 -6.59 0.66
CA LYS A 83 -17.76 -6.63 -0.71
C LYS A 83 -18.43 -5.32 -1.14
N GLU A 84 -18.83 -4.48 -0.19
CA GLU A 84 -19.56 -3.22 -0.46
C GLU A 84 -18.66 -2.15 -1.08
N TYR A 85 -17.37 -2.12 -0.73
CA TYR A 85 -16.45 -1.08 -1.18
C TYR A 85 -15.05 -1.56 -1.56
N SER A 86 -14.60 -2.76 -1.15
CA SER A 86 -13.27 -3.21 -1.55
C SER A 86 -13.24 -3.52 -3.04
N VAL A 87 -12.17 -3.12 -3.72
CA VAL A 87 -11.99 -3.42 -5.14
C VAL A 87 -11.44 -4.82 -5.34
N LYS A 88 -11.79 -5.41 -6.48
CA LYS A 88 -11.28 -6.68 -6.95
C LYS A 88 -10.23 -6.40 -8.02
N PHE A 89 -9.09 -7.08 -7.93
CA PHE A 89 -7.99 -6.92 -8.89
C PHE A 89 -7.28 -8.27 -9.10
N ASN A 90 -6.54 -8.39 -10.20
CA ASN A 90 -5.85 -9.63 -10.55
C ASN A 90 -4.48 -9.70 -9.87
N ILE A 91 -4.15 -10.87 -9.31
CA ILE A 91 -2.86 -11.16 -8.68
C ILE A 91 -2.17 -12.26 -9.48
N HIS A 92 -0.90 -12.05 -9.79
CA HIS A 92 -0.10 -13.04 -10.52
C HIS A 92 0.25 -14.25 -9.64
N LYS A 93 0.20 -15.44 -10.25
CA LYS A 93 0.67 -16.70 -9.64
C LYS A 93 2.20 -16.82 -9.70
N CYS A 94 2.94 -15.79 -9.30
CA CYS A 94 4.41 -15.75 -9.44
C CYS A 94 5.16 -16.85 -8.67
N LYS A 95 4.56 -17.47 -7.65
CA LYS A 95 5.22 -18.54 -6.87
C LYS A 95 5.53 -19.79 -7.69
N SER A 96 4.75 -20.05 -8.74
CA SER A 96 4.91 -21.18 -9.64
C SER A 96 5.36 -20.75 -11.03
N CYS A 97 5.82 -19.49 -11.18
CA CYS A 97 6.25 -18.97 -12.48
C CYS A 97 7.73 -19.29 -12.69
N GLU A 98 8.08 -19.76 -13.88
CA GLU A 98 9.47 -20.00 -14.29
C GLU A 98 10.28 -18.70 -14.41
N TYR A 99 9.61 -17.57 -14.58
CA TYR A 99 10.22 -16.25 -14.69
C TYR A 99 9.68 -15.30 -13.62
N VAL A 100 10.58 -14.62 -12.91
CA VAL A 100 10.23 -13.60 -11.92
C VAL A 100 11.13 -12.38 -12.16
N SER A 101 10.52 -11.20 -12.36
CA SER A 101 11.25 -9.97 -12.60
C SER A 101 12.09 -9.54 -11.39
N ASN A 102 13.10 -8.68 -11.63
CA ASN A 102 13.92 -8.11 -10.56
C ASN A 102 13.10 -7.35 -9.51
N LEU A 103 12.07 -6.61 -9.92
CA LEU A 103 11.16 -5.92 -9.01
C LEU A 103 10.46 -6.93 -8.10
N ARG A 104 9.95 -8.02 -8.69
CA ARG A 104 9.28 -9.10 -7.96
C ARG A 104 10.20 -9.89 -7.05
N ILE A 105 11.45 -10.14 -7.45
CA ILE A 105 12.49 -10.79 -6.62
C ILE A 105 12.86 -9.91 -5.42
N LYS A 106 13.15 -8.64 -5.66
CA LYS A 106 13.57 -7.70 -4.58
C LYS A 106 12.45 -7.40 -3.61
N SER A 107 11.21 -7.40 -4.10
CA SER A 107 10.01 -7.27 -3.27
C SER A 107 9.47 -8.61 -2.76
N TRP A 108 10.12 -9.76 -3.07
CA TRP A 108 9.58 -11.12 -2.86
C TRP A 108 9.32 -11.50 -1.40
N LYS A 109 9.95 -10.82 -0.44
CA LYS A 109 9.59 -10.94 0.99
C LYS A 109 8.15 -10.49 1.27
N ARG A 110 7.49 -9.86 0.31
CA ARG A 110 6.09 -9.43 0.32
C ARG A 110 5.41 -10.12 -0.86
N ASN A 111 4.49 -11.04 -0.55
CA ASN A 111 3.54 -11.71 -1.46
C ASN A 111 3.30 -10.93 -2.78
N PRO A 112 3.37 -11.55 -3.99
CA PRO A 112 3.26 -10.84 -5.28
C PRO A 112 2.05 -9.89 -5.38
N ARG A 113 0.98 -10.21 -4.64
CA ARG A 113 -0.17 -9.35 -4.37
C ARG A 113 0.18 -7.90 -4.06
N TYR A 114 1.25 -7.59 -3.34
CA TYR A 114 1.60 -6.21 -3.02
C TYR A 114 1.99 -5.43 -4.28
N ILE A 115 2.75 -6.04 -5.19
CA ILE A 115 3.16 -5.39 -6.44
C ILE A 115 1.94 -5.21 -7.33
N ASP A 116 1.15 -6.27 -7.50
CA ASP A 116 -0.03 -6.27 -8.36
C ASP A 116 -1.08 -5.25 -7.86
N LYS A 117 -1.23 -5.13 -6.53
CA LYS A 117 -2.06 -4.12 -5.89
C LYS A 117 -1.63 -2.70 -6.27
N TYR A 118 -0.35 -2.37 -6.11
CA TYR A 118 0.15 -1.03 -6.44
C TYR A 118 0.11 -0.74 -7.95
N GLN A 119 0.32 -1.75 -8.79
CA GLN A 119 0.17 -1.61 -10.24
C GLN A 119 -1.28 -1.31 -10.62
N ASP A 120 -2.23 -2.07 -10.07
CA ASP A 120 -3.65 -1.83 -10.30
C ASP A 120 -4.06 -0.43 -9.82
N MET A 121 -3.53 0.03 -8.68
CA MET A 121 -3.73 1.39 -8.21
C MET A 121 -3.21 2.44 -9.21
N ILE A 122 -1.97 2.30 -9.72
CA ILE A 122 -1.37 3.25 -10.68
C ILE A 122 -2.19 3.37 -11.96
N LEU A 123 -2.81 2.28 -12.42
CA LEU A 123 -3.63 2.27 -13.63
C LEU A 123 -4.96 3.02 -13.45
N ASN A 124 -5.48 3.11 -12.22
CA ASN A 124 -6.84 3.59 -11.95
C ASN A 124 -6.90 4.92 -11.17
N TYR A 125 -5.80 5.35 -10.55
CA TYR A 125 -5.74 6.51 -9.66
C TYR A 125 -4.52 7.38 -9.92
N GLN A 126 -4.58 8.63 -9.48
CA GLN A 126 -3.51 9.63 -9.61
C GLN A 126 -3.30 10.39 -8.30
N LYS A 127 -2.24 11.21 -8.21
CA LYS A 127 -1.93 12.06 -7.04
C LYS A 127 -1.93 11.28 -5.71
N PHE A 128 -1.06 10.28 -5.64
CA PHE A 128 -0.95 9.43 -4.45
C PHE A 128 -0.25 10.12 -3.29
N GLU A 129 -0.82 9.96 -2.10
CA GLU A 129 -0.37 10.55 -0.83
C GLU A 129 -0.30 9.46 0.25
N PHE A 130 0.88 9.24 0.80
CA PHE A 130 1.04 8.49 2.03
C PHE A 130 0.79 9.41 3.20
N VAL A 131 -0.11 9.03 4.11
CA VAL A 131 -0.46 9.81 5.29
C VAL A 131 -0.25 9.01 6.57
N SER A 132 0.17 9.71 7.63
CA SER A 132 0.18 9.19 8.98
C SER A 132 -1.25 9.24 9.54
N VAL A 133 -1.73 8.10 10.05
CA VAL A 133 -3.05 8.00 10.70
C VAL A 133 -2.89 8.14 12.21
N ASP A 134 -1.98 7.36 12.79
CA ASP A 134 -1.67 7.40 14.22
C ASP A 134 -0.24 6.90 14.46
N ILE A 135 0.53 7.71 15.19
CA ILE A 135 1.89 7.40 15.65
C ILE A 135 2.03 7.69 17.15
N SER A 136 0.94 7.69 17.89
CA SER A 136 0.94 7.85 19.35
C SER A 136 1.70 6.70 20.05
N PRO A 137 2.21 6.90 21.28
CA PRO A 137 2.92 5.84 22.01
C PRO A 137 2.12 4.54 22.16
N GLU A 138 0.79 4.63 22.22
CA GLU A 138 -0.14 3.50 22.26
C GLU A 138 0.02 2.58 21.05
N MET A 139 0.48 3.13 19.92
CA MET A 139 0.77 2.37 18.72
C MET A 139 2.00 1.47 18.85
N GLU A 140 2.74 1.45 19.95
CA GLU A 140 3.71 0.37 20.19
C GLU A 140 3.01 -0.96 20.52
N ASN A 141 1.79 -0.91 21.04
CA ASN A 141 0.95 -2.08 21.28
C ASN A 141 0.32 -2.59 19.98
N LYS A 142 0.52 -3.88 19.67
CA LYS A 142 -0.01 -4.53 18.46
C LYS A 142 -1.55 -4.51 18.40
N ILE A 143 -2.23 -4.74 19.52
CA ILE A 143 -3.69 -4.79 19.59
C ILE A 143 -4.25 -3.40 19.23
N SER A 144 -3.75 -2.35 19.90
CA SER A 144 -4.13 -0.96 19.63
C SER A 144 -3.92 -0.57 18.17
N ARG A 145 -2.79 -0.97 17.57
CA ARG A 145 -2.53 -0.76 16.14
C ARG A 145 -3.52 -1.46 15.24
N CYS A 146 -3.79 -2.75 15.48
CA CYS A 146 -4.72 -3.52 14.67
C CYS A 146 -6.16 -2.98 14.75
N GLU A 147 -6.59 -2.54 15.93
CA GLU A 147 -7.91 -1.91 16.13
C GLU A 147 -8.01 -0.57 15.40
N THR A 148 -6.95 0.24 15.48
CA THR A 148 -6.87 1.54 14.80
C THR A 148 -6.88 1.39 13.27
N GLU A 149 -6.07 0.48 12.73
CA GLU A 149 -6.08 0.13 11.29
C GLU A 149 -7.49 -0.28 10.84
N LYS A 150 -8.10 -1.23 11.55
CA LYS A 150 -9.43 -1.75 11.21
C LYS A 150 -10.49 -0.65 11.23
N LYS A 151 -10.54 0.14 12.31
CA LYS A 151 -11.51 1.23 12.47
C LYS A 151 -11.36 2.27 11.36
N TYR A 152 -10.12 2.67 11.07
CA TYR A 152 -9.85 3.67 10.05
C TYR A 152 -10.19 3.15 8.64
N ALA A 153 -9.78 1.92 8.31
CA ALA A 153 -10.08 1.28 7.02
C ALA A 153 -11.58 1.17 6.76
N GLN A 154 -12.37 0.79 7.77
CA GLN A 154 -13.83 0.71 7.66
C GLN A 154 -14.46 2.09 7.52
N THR A 155 -14.04 3.06 8.34
CA THR A 155 -14.59 4.42 8.32
C THR A 155 -14.33 5.13 7.00
N LYS A 156 -13.14 4.92 6.41
CA LYS A 156 -12.72 5.55 5.16
C LYS A 156 -12.99 4.70 3.93
N GLN A 157 -13.57 3.51 4.10
CA GLN A 157 -13.87 2.57 3.03
C GLN A 157 -12.63 2.26 2.17
N ALA A 158 -11.54 1.85 2.81
CA ALA A 158 -10.27 1.59 2.15
C ALA A 158 -10.40 0.48 1.08
N LEU A 159 -10.20 0.86 -0.19
CA LEU A 159 -10.56 0.04 -1.34
C LEU A 159 -9.72 -1.24 -1.46
N TYR A 160 -8.43 -1.17 -1.15
CA TYR A 160 -7.47 -2.27 -1.26
C TYR A 160 -7.01 -2.80 0.10
N TRP A 161 -7.82 -2.60 1.15
CA TRP A 161 -7.57 -3.18 2.47
C TRP A 161 -7.84 -4.69 2.45
N CYS A 162 -6.90 -5.47 1.88
CA CYS A 162 -6.98 -6.91 1.71
C CYS A 162 -6.16 -7.67 2.77
N GLY A 163 -6.71 -8.77 3.30
CA GLY A 163 -6.04 -9.70 4.23
C GLY A 163 -5.32 -10.84 3.53
#